data_AF-A3ZSD1-F1
#
_entry.id   AF-A3ZSD1-F1
#
_cell.length_a   1.000
_cell.length_b   1.000
_cell.length_c   1.000
_cell.angle_alpha   90.00
_cell.angle_beta   90.00
_cell.angle_gamma   90.00
#
_symmetry.space_group_name_H-M   'P 1'
#
loop_
_entity.id
_entity.type
_entity.pdbx_description
1 polymer ?
#
loop_
_entity_poly.entity_id
_entity_poly.type
_entity_poly.pdbx_seq_one_letter_code
_entity_poly.pdbx_strand_id
1 'polypeptide(L)'
;MAQHRDYIYLDTSACLPEVVEAFEAKRLEIEAHEADLAVLTAEDRRLAIISFVREPVSFDLSEVREITTDDAKLLASTGWYLPLDAIQELTPRAAYELSNHSGTLSLTGLKDIDEESATLLSRHRGPLLVDVNLLSPNISKILSRNS
;
A
#
# COMPACT_ATOMS: atom_id res chain seq x y z
N MET A 1 5.85 -35.97 6.20
CA MET A 1 6.33 -35.08 5.13
C MET A 1 5.60 -33.75 5.26
N ALA A 2 6.24 -32.76 5.89
CA ALA A 2 5.93 -31.34 5.78
C ALA A 2 7.21 -30.61 6.23
N GLN A 3 7.75 -29.77 5.37
CA GLN A 3 8.99 -29.03 5.56
C GLN A 3 8.75 -27.88 6.56
N HIS A 4 9.45 -27.89 7.69
CA HIS A 4 9.62 -26.69 8.51
C HIS A 4 10.80 -25.90 7.93
N ARG A 5 10.53 -24.68 7.46
CA ARG A 5 11.55 -23.66 7.24
C ARG A 5 11.95 -23.11 8.62
N ASP A 6 13.23 -23.18 8.93
CA ASP A 6 13.81 -22.64 10.16
C ASP A 6 13.65 -21.12 10.21
N TYR A 7 12.70 -20.64 11.01
CA TYR A 7 12.70 -19.26 11.49
C TYR A 7 13.58 -19.21 12.74
N ILE A 8 14.65 -18.43 12.67
CA ILE A 8 15.48 -18.05 13.81
C ILE A 8 14.58 -17.27 14.79
N TYR A 9 14.10 -17.96 15.83
CA TYR A 9 13.53 -17.33 17.01
C TYR A 9 14.63 -16.48 17.67
N LEU A 10 14.48 -15.16 17.64
CA LEU A 10 15.21 -14.30 18.57
C LEU A 10 14.68 -14.65 19.97
N ASP A 11 15.54 -15.28 20.75
CA ASP A 11 15.28 -15.66 22.13
C ASP A 11 14.83 -14.44 22.94
N THR A 12 13.53 -14.40 23.26
CA THR A 12 12.92 -13.33 24.06
C THR A 12 13.27 -13.45 25.55
N SER A 13 14.12 -14.42 25.94
CA SER A 13 14.63 -14.59 27.31
C SER A 13 15.46 -13.40 27.83
N ALA A 14 15.83 -12.43 26.98
CA ALA A 14 16.69 -11.31 27.36
C ALA A 14 16.00 -9.93 27.42
N CYS A 15 14.67 -9.86 27.30
CA CYS A 15 13.95 -8.59 27.49
C CYS A 15 13.52 -8.40 28.96
N LEU A 16 13.87 -7.25 29.53
CA LEU A 16 13.43 -6.82 30.85
C LEU A 16 11.89 -6.87 30.93
N PRO A 17 11.30 -7.39 32.02
CA PRO A 17 9.85 -7.60 32.15
C PRO A 17 9.01 -6.31 31.95
N GLU A 18 9.60 -5.14 32.19
CA GLU A 18 8.99 -3.82 32.00
C GLU A 18 8.71 -3.49 30.52
N VAL A 19 9.45 -4.09 29.58
CA VAL A 19 9.27 -3.87 28.12
C VAL A 19 8.20 -4.80 27.54
N VAL A 20 7.99 -5.96 28.16
CA VAL A 20 6.97 -6.95 27.76
C VAL A 20 5.57 -6.48 28.15
N GLU A 21 5.40 -5.95 29.38
CA GLU A 21 4.10 -5.43 29.83
C GLU A 21 3.62 -4.23 28.97
N ALA A 22 4.54 -3.39 28.49
CA ALA A 22 4.18 -2.26 27.62
C ALA A 22 3.73 -2.70 26.21
N PHE A 23 4.21 -3.86 25.73
CA PHE A 23 3.81 -4.42 24.43
C PHE A 23 2.53 -5.25 24.52
N GLU A 24 2.31 -5.96 25.63
CA GLU A 24 1.09 -6.74 25.87
C GLU A 24 -0.12 -5.87 26.22
N ALA A 25 0.07 -4.77 26.96
CA ALA A 25 -1.02 -3.82 27.25
C ALA A 25 -1.59 -3.15 26.00
N LYS A 26 -0.75 -2.93 24.97
CA LYS A 26 -1.18 -2.35 23.69
C LYS A 26 -1.84 -3.37 22.75
N ARG A 27 -1.65 -4.67 23.03
CA ARG A 27 -2.25 -5.78 22.28
C ARG A 27 -3.69 -6.05 22.72
N LEU A 28 -4.03 -5.75 23.97
CA LEU A 28 -5.36 -5.99 24.54
C LEU A 28 -6.42 -4.93 24.17
N GLU A 29 -6.01 -3.72 23.76
CA GLU A 29 -6.96 -2.68 23.27
C GLU A 29 -7.39 -2.89 21.81
N ILE A 30 -6.74 -3.79 21.07
CA ILE A 30 -7.02 -4.05 19.65
C ILE A 30 -7.99 -5.26 19.46
N GLU A 31 -8.18 -6.10 20.48
CA GLU A 31 -9.00 -7.33 20.40
C GLU A 31 -10.52 -7.14 20.58
N ALA A 32 -11.03 -5.91 20.82
CA ALA A 32 -12.45 -5.69 21.14
C ALA A 32 -13.33 -5.17 19.99
N HIS A 33 -12.85 -5.14 18.74
CA HIS A 33 -13.64 -4.70 17.58
C HIS A 33 -13.63 -5.70 16.43
N GLU A 34 -13.80 -6.98 16.78
CA GLU A 34 -14.11 -8.06 15.85
C GLU A 34 -15.63 -8.08 15.54
N ALA A 35 -16.02 -7.57 14.37
CA ALA A 35 -17.23 -8.01 13.65
C ALA A 35 -17.31 -7.34 12.26
N ASP A 36 -16.66 -7.91 11.25
CA ASP A 36 -17.34 -8.31 10.00
C ASP A 36 -16.35 -8.90 8.97
N LEU A 37 -16.72 -10.07 8.43
CA LEU A 37 -16.03 -10.73 7.34
C LEU A 37 -16.14 -9.90 6.04
N ALA A 38 -15.03 -9.33 5.56
CA ALA A 38 -14.75 -8.99 4.14
C ALA A 38 -13.56 -8.02 3.95
N VAL A 39 -12.99 -7.51 5.05
CA VAL A 39 -11.95 -6.47 5.00
C VAL A 39 -10.62 -7.11 5.34
N LEU A 40 -9.67 -7.12 4.40
CA LEU A 40 -8.25 -7.30 4.72
C LEU A 40 -7.97 -6.40 5.92
N THR A 41 -7.63 -6.97 7.07
CA THR A 41 -7.33 -6.15 8.23
C THR A 41 -6.17 -5.21 7.86
N ALA A 42 -6.09 -4.04 8.49
CA ALA A 42 -5.02 -3.09 8.18
C ALA A 42 -3.61 -3.73 8.24
N GLU A 43 -3.47 -4.76 9.08
CA GLU A 43 -2.28 -5.59 9.20
C GLU A 43 -2.08 -6.52 7.99
N ASP A 44 -3.12 -7.23 7.54
CA ASP A 44 -3.03 -8.10 6.35
C ASP A 44 -2.62 -7.32 5.09
N ARG A 45 -3.17 -6.12 4.92
CA ARG A 45 -2.74 -5.21 3.85
C ARG A 45 -1.27 -4.86 3.97
N ARG A 46 -0.83 -4.46 5.18
CA ARG A 46 0.56 -4.05 5.39
C ARG A 46 1.52 -5.21 5.14
N LEU A 47 1.13 -6.42 5.54
CA LEU A 47 1.87 -7.65 5.24
C LEU A 47 1.92 -7.94 3.74
N ALA A 48 0.83 -7.73 3.01
CA ALA A 48 0.81 -7.87 1.55
C ALA A 48 1.80 -6.90 0.89
N ILE A 49 1.82 -5.64 1.31
CA ILE A 49 2.73 -4.61 0.79
C ILE A 49 4.20 -4.96 1.09
N ILE A 50 4.52 -5.33 2.33
CA ILE A 50 5.89 -5.74 2.70
C ILE A 50 6.33 -6.98 1.92
N SER A 51 5.43 -7.95 1.73
CA SER A 51 5.72 -9.18 0.99
C SER A 51 5.96 -8.88 -0.48
N PHE A 52 5.12 -8.05 -1.09
CA PHE A 52 5.27 -7.60 -2.47
C PHE A 52 6.60 -6.86 -2.71
N VAL A 53 7.01 -5.98 -1.80
CA VAL A 53 8.30 -5.27 -1.89
C VAL A 53 9.50 -6.23 -1.86
N ARG A 54 9.37 -7.38 -1.19
CA ARG A 54 10.43 -8.40 -1.10
C ARG A 54 10.40 -9.39 -2.27
N GLU A 55 9.21 -9.82 -2.68
CA GLU A 55 8.97 -10.87 -3.67
C GLU A 55 7.74 -10.50 -4.55
N PRO A 56 7.93 -9.74 -5.64
CA PRO A 56 6.82 -9.15 -6.41
C PRO A 56 6.02 -10.15 -7.26
N VAL A 57 6.56 -11.33 -7.50
CA VAL A 57 5.96 -12.34 -8.41
C VAL A 57 4.85 -13.17 -7.77
N SER A 58 4.60 -13.05 -6.46
CA SER A 58 3.71 -13.93 -5.72
C SER A 58 2.53 -13.24 -5.02
N PHE A 59 2.49 -11.90 -4.98
CA PHE A 59 1.47 -11.18 -4.22
C PHE A 59 0.65 -10.24 -5.08
N ASP A 60 -0.66 -10.42 -4.99
CA ASP A 60 -1.65 -9.58 -5.66
C ASP A 60 -1.99 -8.37 -4.80
N LEU A 61 -1.72 -7.16 -5.32
CA LEU A 61 -2.12 -5.91 -4.69
C LEU A 61 -3.51 -5.45 -5.15
N SER A 62 -4.19 -6.21 -6.02
CA SER A 62 -5.50 -5.88 -6.59
C SER A 62 -6.63 -5.82 -5.56
N GLU A 63 -6.41 -6.26 -4.32
CA GLU A 63 -7.38 -6.13 -3.23
C GLU A 63 -7.06 -4.98 -2.25
N VAL A 64 -5.90 -4.32 -2.41
CA VAL A 64 -5.49 -3.20 -1.57
C VAL A 64 -6.27 -1.94 -1.96
N ARG A 65 -7.25 -1.58 -1.13
CA ARG A 65 -8.15 -0.43 -1.36
C ARG A 65 -7.65 0.89 -0.79
N GLU A 66 -6.79 0.83 0.21
CA GLU A 66 -6.30 1.98 0.95
C GLU A 66 -4.82 1.79 1.20
N ILE A 67 -4.03 2.85 1.20
CA ILE A 67 -2.61 2.81 1.57
C ILE A 67 -2.27 4.04 2.40
N THR A 68 -1.36 3.88 3.35
CA THR A 68 -0.79 5.01 4.08
C THR A 68 0.31 5.69 3.28
N THR A 69 0.77 6.87 3.74
CA THR A 69 1.95 7.51 3.14
C THR A 69 3.20 6.63 3.24
N ASP A 70 3.37 5.90 4.34
CA ASP A 70 4.51 4.99 4.52
C ASP A 70 4.43 3.80 3.56
N ASP A 71 3.23 3.25 3.36
CA ASP A 71 2.98 2.18 2.38
C ASP A 71 3.31 2.65 0.96
N ALA A 72 2.83 3.85 0.58
CA ALA A 72 3.11 4.47 -0.71
C ALA A 72 4.61 4.65 -0.94
N LYS A 73 5.35 5.08 0.09
CA LYS A 73 6.81 5.24 0.05
C LYS A 73 7.53 3.91 -0.12
N LEU A 74 7.09 2.86 0.58
CA LEU A 74 7.65 1.52 0.44
C LEU A 74 7.44 0.99 -0.98
N LEU A 75 6.22 1.09 -1.51
CA LEU A 75 5.90 0.69 -2.88
C LEU A 75 6.70 1.50 -3.92
N ALA A 76 6.80 2.81 -3.74
CA ALA A 76 7.53 3.70 -4.65
C ALA A 76 9.04 3.41 -4.70
N SER A 77 9.62 2.85 -3.64
CA SER A 77 11.03 2.44 -3.60
C SER A 77 11.36 1.27 -4.53
N THR A 78 10.33 0.56 -5.01
CA THR A 78 10.48 -0.52 -6.00
C THR A 78 10.58 0.06 -7.42
N GLY A 79 11.02 -0.75 -8.39
CA GLY A 79 11.14 -0.35 -9.80
C GLY A 79 10.31 -1.18 -10.77
N TRP A 80 9.44 -2.05 -10.27
CA TRP A 80 8.60 -2.94 -11.09
C TRP A 80 7.17 -2.43 -11.18
N TYR A 81 6.29 -3.19 -11.84
CA TYR A 81 4.88 -2.88 -12.01
C TYR A 81 4.13 -2.84 -10.66
N LEU A 82 3.37 -1.77 -10.39
CA LEU A 82 2.52 -1.60 -9.21
C LEU A 82 1.03 -1.64 -9.59
N PRO A 83 0.35 -2.80 -9.45
CA PRO A 83 -1.09 -2.91 -9.67
C PRO A 83 -1.87 -2.43 -8.43
N LEU A 84 -2.26 -1.16 -8.40
CA LEU A 84 -3.05 -0.56 -7.30
C LEU A 84 -4.50 -0.28 -7.75
N ASP A 85 -5.07 -1.22 -8.50
CA ASP A 85 -6.34 -1.03 -9.20
C ASP A 85 -7.56 -1.06 -8.26
N ALA A 86 -7.41 -1.50 -7.01
CA ALA A 86 -8.47 -1.41 -6.00
C ALA A 86 -8.53 -0.06 -5.27
N ILE A 87 -7.51 0.80 -5.41
CA ILE A 87 -7.49 2.11 -4.77
C ILE A 87 -8.49 3.03 -5.48
N GLN A 88 -9.50 3.47 -4.75
CA GLN A 88 -10.53 4.38 -5.27
C GLN A 88 -10.24 5.85 -4.96
N GLU A 89 -9.49 6.11 -3.90
CA GLU A 89 -9.16 7.45 -3.42
C GLU A 89 -7.68 7.55 -3.03
N LEU A 90 -7.06 8.70 -3.26
CA LEU A 90 -5.64 8.90 -2.95
C LEU A 90 -5.41 10.26 -2.27
N THR A 91 -4.65 10.24 -1.18
CA THR A 91 -4.26 11.47 -0.47
C THR A 91 -3.09 12.17 -1.18
N PRO A 92 -2.96 13.51 -1.06
CA PRO A 92 -1.83 14.24 -1.65
C PRO A 92 -0.45 13.71 -1.24
N ARG A 93 -0.31 13.25 0.01
CA ARG A 93 0.95 12.69 0.51
C ARG A 93 1.27 11.33 -0.13
N ALA A 94 0.29 10.44 -0.26
CA ALA A 94 0.48 9.17 -0.93
C ALA A 94 0.75 9.36 -2.44
N ALA A 95 0.04 10.29 -3.09
CA ALA A 95 0.27 10.68 -4.48
C ALA A 95 1.69 11.22 -4.70
N TYR A 96 2.20 12.04 -3.79
CA TYR A 96 3.58 12.52 -3.83
C TYR A 96 4.58 11.38 -3.80
N GLU A 97 4.45 10.44 -2.85
CA GLU A 97 5.37 9.31 -2.75
C GLU A 97 5.30 8.41 -3.98
N LEU A 98 4.10 8.05 -4.45
CA LEU A 98 3.90 7.26 -5.67
C LEU A 98 4.44 7.96 -6.91
N SER A 99 4.41 9.29 -6.99
CA SER A 99 4.99 10.03 -8.12
C SER A 99 6.49 9.84 -8.27
N ASN A 100 7.20 9.52 -7.17
CA ASN A 100 8.63 9.22 -7.18
C ASN A 100 8.96 7.79 -7.63
N HIS A 101 7.95 6.93 -7.78
CA HIS A 101 8.13 5.60 -8.33
C HIS A 101 8.69 5.69 -9.76
N SER A 102 9.52 4.71 -10.14
CA SER A 102 10.19 4.70 -11.45
C SER A 102 9.68 3.62 -12.41
N GLY A 103 8.88 2.67 -11.91
CA GLY A 103 8.25 1.61 -12.69
C GLY A 103 6.89 2.04 -13.25
N THR A 104 6.10 1.04 -13.67
CA THR A 104 4.73 1.27 -14.16
C THR A 104 3.75 1.30 -13.00
N LEU A 105 2.94 2.35 -12.92
CA LEU A 105 1.92 2.52 -11.88
C LEU A 105 0.52 2.34 -12.47
N SER A 106 -0.24 1.37 -11.97
CA SER A 106 -1.64 1.17 -12.35
C SER A 106 -2.56 1.59 -11.23
N LEU A 107 -3.49 2.48 -11.57
CA LEU A 107 -4.50 3.09 -10.70
C LEU A 107 -5.84 3.12 -11.45
N THR A 108 -6.19 2.04 -12.15
CA THR A 108 -7.38 2.04 -13.02
C THR A 108 -8.70 2.12 -12.25
N GLY A 109 -8.70 1.78 -10.96
CA GLY A 109 -9.88 1.92 -10.10
C GLY A 109 -10.03 3.28 -9.42
N LEU A 110 -9.10 4.22 -9.63
CA LEU A 110 -9.12 5.54 -9.00
C LEU A 110 -10.32 6.35 -9.52
N LYS A 111 -11.17 6.81 -8.61
CA LYS A 111 -12.40 7.55 -8.91
C LYS A 111 -12.40 8.94 -8.31
N ASP A 112 -11.91 9.06 -7.09
CA ASP A 112 -11.85 10.33 -6.37
C ASP A 112 -10.41 10.74 -6.12
N ILE A 113 -10.03 11.88 -6.68
CA ILE A 113 -8.71 12.47 -6.52
C ILE A 113 -8.86 13.99 -6.72
N ASP A 114 -8.15 14.76 -5.91
CA ASP A 114 -8.11 16.21 -6.08
C ASP A 114 -7.11 16.64 -7.17
N GLU A 115 -7.21 17.90 -7.59
CA GLU A 115 -6.30 18.45 -8.62
C GLU A 115 -4.84 18.48 -8.15
N GLU A 116 -4.59 18.61 -6.85
CA GLU A 116 -3.25 18.62 -6.26
C GLU A 116 -2.57 17.25 -6.43
N SER A 117 -3.23 16.19 -5.98
CA SER A 117 -2.79 14.80 -6.09
C SER A 117 -2.64 14.38 -7.55
N ALA A 118 -3.58 14.77 -8.41
CA ALA A 118 -3.47 14.54 -9.85
C ALA A 118 -2.24 15.25 -10.44
N THR A 119 -1.96 16.48 -10.01
CA THR A 119 -0.77 17.23 -10.46
C THR A 119 0.52 16.54 -9.99
N LEU A 120 0.54 15.99 -8.79
CA LEU A 120 1.68 15.23 -8.27
C LEU A 120 1.89 13.94 -9.08
N LEU A 121 0.84 13.15 -9.30
CA LEU A 121 0.91 11.94 -10.14
C LEU A 121 1.31 12.28 -11.59
N SER A 122 0.93 13.45 -12.11
CA SER A 122 1.38 13.91 -13.43
C SER A 122 2.88 14.24 -13.51
N ARG A 123 3.64 14.09 -12.43
CA ARG A 123 5.11 14.17 -12.44
C ARG A 123 5.78 12.80 -12.47
N HIS A 124 5.00 11.73 -12.32
CA HIS A 124 5.48 10.36 -12.42
C HIS A 124 6.08 10.14 -13.81
N ARG A 125 7.31 9.63 -13.85
CA ARG A 125 8.10 9.51 -15.09
C ARG A 125 7.90 8.17 -15.81
N GLY A 126 7.30 7.19 -15.13
CA GLY A 126 6.97 5.90 -15.69
C GLY A 126 5.60 5.89 -16.35
N PRO A 127 5.21 4.76 -16.97
CA PRO A 127 3.87 4.60 -17.52
C PRO A 127 2.83 4.66 -16.38
N LEU A 128 1.86 5.56 -16.51
CA LEU A 128 0.75 5.71 -15.59
C LEU A 128 -0.55 5.23 -16.24
N LEU A 129 -1.13 4.16 -15.70
CA LEU A 129 -2.39 3.60 -16.17
C LEU A 129 -3.53 4.08 -15.26
N VAL A 130 -4.45 4.86 -15.82
CA VAL A 130 -5.66 5.36 -15.13
C VAL A 130 -6.87 5.22 -16.05
N ASP A 131 -8.06 4.98 -15.49
CA ASP A 131 -9.29 5.00 -16.27
C ASP A 131 -9.86 6.42 -16.33
N VAL A 132 -9.65 7.08 -17.45
CA VAL A 132 -10.13 8.45 -17.69
C VAL A 132 -11.66 8.56 -17.70
N ASN A 133 -12.40 7.46 -17.85
CA ASN A 133 -13.87 7.48 -17.81
C ASN A 133 -14.41 7.54 -16.38
N LEU A 134 -13.60 7.15 -15.39
CA LEU A 134 -13.94 7.21 -13.97
C LEU A 134 -13.60 8.56 -13.32
N LEU A 135 -12.80 9.38 -14.00
CA LEU A 135 -12.29 10.65 -13.50
C LEU A 135 -13.02 11.85 -14.13
N SER A 136 -12.98 12.99 -13.46
CA SER A 136 -13.51 14.23 -14.04
C SER A 136 -12.69 14.64 -15.29
N PRO A 137 -13.28 15.38 -16.25
CA PRO A 137 -12.56 15.85 -17.44
C PRO A 137 -11.32 16.70 -17.11
N ASN A 138 -11.39 17.49 -16.02
CA ASN A 138 -10.27 18.31 -15.57
C ASN A 138 -9.10 17.45 -15.07
N ILE A 139 -9.39 16.46 -14.23
CA ILE A 139 -8.38 15.54 -13.67
C ILE A 139 -7.76 14.71 -14.79
N SER A 140 -8.57 14.16 -15.68
CA SER A 140 -8.10 13.38 -16.84
C SER A 140 -7.10 14.17 -17.69
N LYS A 141 -7.35 15.48 -17.89
CA LYS A 141 -6.44 16.37 -18.62
C LYS A 141 -5.12 16.63 -17.89
N ILE A 142 -5.12 16.64 -16.56
CA ILE A 142 -3.90 16.78 -15.76
C ILE A 142 -3.04 15.52 -15.91
N LEU A 143 -3.66 14.34 -15.84
CA LEU A 143 -2.99 13.04 -15.88
C LEU A 143 -2.59 12.58 -17.29
N SER A 144 -3.28 13.04 -18.34
CA SER A 144 -2.99 12.69 -19.75
C SER A 144 -1.62 13.16 -20.25
N ARG A 145 -0.85 13.87 -19.42
CA ARG A 145 0.52 14.28 -19.71
C ARG A 145 1.53 13.12 -19.62
N ASN A 146 1.15 12.00 -18.98
CA ASN A 146 2.03 10.85 -18.72
C ASN A 146 1.38 9.49 -19.06
N SER A 147 0.25 9.49 -19.76
CA SER A 147 -0.43 8.30 -20.28
C SER A 147 0.10 7.89 -21.64
#